data_AF-A0A6M3K1B2-F1
#
_entry.id   AF-A0A6M3K1B2-F1
#
_cell.length_a   1.000
_cell.length_b   1.000
_cell.length_c   1.000
_cell.angle_alpha   90.00
_cell.angle_beta   90.00
_cell.angle_gamma   90.00
#
_symmetry.space_group_name_H-M   'P 1'
#
loop_
_entity.id
_entity.type
_entity.pdbx_description
1 polymer ?
#
loop_
_entity_poly.entity_id
_entity_poly.type
_entity_poly.pdbx_seq_one_letter_code
_entity_poly.pdbx_strand_id
1 'polypeptide(L)'
;MTTDNVTFQPIPATPVAGTVVAADDIDGKKFQRMKIAVGADGVNDGDVSFTNPLPVLGINNLVQGAYDYISMSYTDGNLTGVVYKTGGSGGTTVATLTLAYTDGNLTSLTRT
;
A
#
# COMPACT_ATOMS: atom_id res chain seq x y z
N MET A 1 22.69 -13.02 -2.00
CA MET A 1 21.86 -14.20 -2.33
C MET A 1 20.47 -13.89 -1.81
N THR A 2 19.58 -13.42 -2.68
CA THR A 2 18.22 -13.04 -2.30
C THR A 2 17.37 -14.30 -2.37
N THR A 3 16.78 -14.66 -1.24
CA THR A 3 15.89 -15.80 -1.11
C THR A 3 14.72 -15.68 -2.08
N ASP A 4 14.73 -16.47 -3.14
CA ASP A 4 13.51 -16.82 -3.87
C ASP A 4 12.65 -17.69 -2.96
N ASN A 5 11.34 -17.55 -3.07
CA ASN A 5 10.36 -18.33 -2.34
C ASN A 5 10.36 -19.78 -2.86
N VAL A 6 11.36 -20.58 -2.48
CA VAL A 6 11.48 -21.99 -2.87
C VAL A 6 10.57 -22.82 -1.99
N THR A 7 9.30 -22.95 -2.36
CA THR A 7 8.45 -24.00 -1.82
C THR A 7 8.55 -25.23 -2.73
N PHE A 8 9.58 -26.05 -2.50
CA PHE A 8 9.65 -27.41 -3.06
C PHE A 8 9.94 -28.46 -1.97
N GLN A 9 9.01 -29.40 -1.79
CA GLN A 9 9.28 -30.72 -1.21
C GLN A 9 9.29 -31.77 -2.35
N PRO A 10 9.94 -32.94 -2.17
CA PRO A 10 10.97 -33.46 -3.04
C PRO A 10 10.49 -34.80 -3.61
N ILE A 11 9.59 -34.77 -4.58
CA ILE A 11 9.20 -36.02 -5.25
C ILE A 11 10.03 -36.12 -6.52
N PRO A 12 10.75 -37.24 -6.75
CA PRO A 12 11.43 -37.46 -8.03
C PRO A 12 10.39 -37.37 -9.15
N ALA A 13 10.62 -36.49 -10.12
CA ALA A 13 9.77 -36.45 -11.30
C ALA A 13 9.93 -37.77 -12.07
N THR A 14 8.80 -38.37 -12.45
CA THR A 14 8.75 -39.48 -13.41
C THR A 14 8.09 -38.96 -14.68
N PRO A 15 8.79 -38.89 -15.83
CA PRO A 15 10.14 -39.38 -16.10
C PRO A 15 11.23 -38.57 -15.39
N VAL A 16 12.38 -39.20 -15.18
CA VAL A 16 13.59 -38.74 -14.43
C VAL A 16 14.21 -37.41 -14.91
N ALA A 17 13.58 -36.72 -15.86
CA ALA A 17 13.96 -35.41 -16.39
C ALA A 17 12.84 -34.35 -16.25
N GLY A 18 11.78 -34.63 -15.46
CA GLY A 18 10.72 -33.66 -15.24
C GLY A 18 11.15 -32.53 -14.31
N THR A 19 10.79 -31.30 -14.66
CA THR A 19 10.92 -30.15 -13.75
C THR A 19 9.85 -30.26 -12.67
N VAL A 20 10.23 -30.11 -11.40
CA VAL A 20 9.26 -30.12 -10.31
C VAL A 20 8.40 -28.85 -10.43
N VAL A 21 7.08 -28.98 -10.29
CA VAL A 21 6.12 -27.85 -10.32
C VAL A 21 5.42 -27.76 -8.97
N ALA A 22 5.17 -26.54 -8.48
CA ALA A 22 4.41 -26.36 -7.24
C ALA A 22 2.97 -26.81 -7.47
N ALA A 23 2.41 -27.57 -6.53
CA ALA A 23 1.02 -27.99 -6.55
C ALA A 23 0.32 -27.68 -5.23
N ASP A 24 -1.01 -27.60 -5.29
CA ASP A 24 -1.95 -27.66 -4.19
C ASP A 24 -2.62 -29.05 -4.19
N ASP A 25 -2.95 -29.57 -3.02
CA ASP A 25 -3.73 -30.80 -2.88
C ASP A 25 -5.13 -30.44 -2.40
N ILE A 26 -6.12 -30.65 -3.26
CA ILE A 26 -7.53 -30.43 -2.95
C ILE A 26 -8.27 -31.72 -3.26
N ASP A 27 -8.85 -32.33 -2.22
CA ASP A 27 -9.54 -33.63 -2.27
C ASP A 27 -8.70 -34.75 -2.92
N GLY A 28 -7.40 -34.81 -2.61
CA GLY A 28 -6.50 -35.87 -3.09
C GLY A 28 -6.05 -35.69 -4.55
N LYS A 29 -6.38 -34.56 -5.18
CA LYS A 29 -5.95 -34.20 -6.54
C LYS A 29 -4.93 -33.08 -6.49
N LYS A 30 -3.90 -33.20 -7.31
CA LYS A 30 -2.86 -32.17 -7.45
C LYS A 30 -3.26 -31.13 -8.49
N PHE A 31 -3.30 -29.86 -8.09
CA PHE A 31 -3.51 -28.70 -8.96
C PHE A 31 -2.25 -27.85 -9.00
N GLN A 32 -1.76 -27.46 -10.17
CA GLN A 32 -0.56 -26.63 -10.27
C GLN A 32 -0.81 -25.23 -9.67
N ARG A 33 0.16 -24.71 -8.91
CA ARG A 33 0.17 -23.32 -8.45
C ARG A 33 1.09 -22.49 -9.34
N MET A 34 0.53 -21.42 -9.91
CA MET A 34 1.27 -20.42 -10.66
C MET A 34 1.28 -19.12 -9.87
N LYS A 35 2.46 -18.48 -9.78
CA LYS A 35 2.57 -17.12 -9.29
C LYS A 35 2.31 -16.16 -10.46
N ILE A 36 1.39 -15.22 -10.27
CA ILE A 36 1.23 -14.07 -11.15
C ILE A 36 1.91 -12.89 -10.46
N ALA A 37 2.96 -12.36 -11.09
CA ALA A 37 3.54 -11.08 -10.69
C ALA A 37 2.88 -9.97 -11.51
N VAL A 38 2.44 -8.90 -10.86
CA VAL A 38 1.79 -7.76 -11.51
C VAL A 38 2.69 -6.53 -11.37
N GLY A 39 3.06 -5.90 -12.48
CA GLY A 39 3.99 -4.77 -12.49
C GLY A 39 4.16 -4.14 -13.86
N ALA A 40 5.08 -3.18 -13.97
CA ALA A 40 5.45 -2.59 -15.25
C ALA A 40 6.15 -3.62 -16.16
N ASP A 41 6.02 -3.45 -17.47
CA ASP A 41 6.71 -4.32 -18.44
C ASP A 41 8.23 -4.29 -18.23
N GLY A 42 8.84 -5.47 -18.24
CA GLY A 42 10.29 -5.64 -18.06
C GLY A 42 10.84 -5.40 -16.64
N VAL A 43 10.00 -5.15 -15.63
CA VAL A 43 10.46 -4.88 -14.24
C VAL A 43 10.00 -5.98 -13.28
N ASN A 44 10.95 -6.62 -12.59
CA ASN A 44 10.66 -7.53 -11.48
C ASN A 44 10.85 -6.79 -10.14
N ASP A 45 9.75 -6.26 -9.59
CA ASP A 45 9.68 -5.52 -8.32
C ASP A 45 8.92 -6.32 -7.23
N GLY A 46 8.97 -7.65 -7.29
CA GLY A 46 8.22 -8.53 -6.39
C GLY A 46 6.83 -8.93 -6.92
N ASP A 47 5.94 -9.38 -6.03
CA ASP A 47 4.65 -10.00 -6.36
C ASP A 47 3.64 -8.98 -6.93
N VAL A 48 3.67 -7.76 -6.39
CA VAL A 48 2.91 -6.62 -6.87
C VAL A 48 3.85 -5.42 -6.82
N SER A 49 4.04 -4.75 -7.96
CA SER A 49 4.90 -3.58 -8.02
C SER A 49 4.36 -2.44 -7.17
N PHE A 50 5.26 -1.76 -6.45
CA PHE A 50 4.91 -0.57 -5.66
C PHE A 50 4.58 0.65 -6.54
N THR A 51 5.11 0.70 -7.76
CA THR A 51 4.87 1.81 -8.71
C THR A 51 3.63 1.61 -9.58
N ASN A 52 3.12 0.38 -9.64
CA ASN A 52 1.88 0.03 -10.33
C ASN A 52 1.07 -1.01 -9.50
N PRO A 53 0.53 -0.61 -8.33
CA PRO A 53 -0.16 -1.53 -7.45
C PRO A 53 -1.51 -1.96 -8.03
N LEU A 54 -1.99 -3.13 -7.62
CA LEU A 54 -3.37 -3.52 -7.90
C LEU A 54 -4.34 -2.49 -7.29
N PRO A 55 -5.49 -2.21 -7.93
CA PRO A 55 -6.48 -1.30 -7.37
C PRO A 55 -6.91 -1.76 -5.97
N VAL A 56 -6.55 -0.97 -4.96
CA VAL A 56 -7.05 -1.14 -3.60
C VAL A 56 -8.05 -0.04 -3.32
N LEU A 57 -9.09 -0.35 -2.55
CA LEU A 57 -9.99 0.67 -2.04
C LEU A 57 -9.19 1.55 -1.07
N GLY A 58 -8.75 2.72 -1.54
CA GLY A 58 -8.09 3.70 -0.71
C GLY A 58 -9.09 4.27 0.27
N ILE A 59 -9.16 3.72 1.49
CA ILE A 59 -9.75 4.44 2.63
C ILE A 59 -8.98 5.76 2.75
N ASN A 60 -9.68 6.87 2.53
CA ASN A 60 -9.16 8.22 2.35
C ASN A 60 -7.91 8.50 3.20
N ASN A 61 -6.73 8.36 2.62
CA ASN A 61 -5.51 8.78 3.29
C ASN A 61 -5.45 10.31 3.16
N LEU A 62 -6.00 10.97 4.18
CA LEU A 62 -6.20 12.41 4.26
C LEU A 62 -4.89 13.19 4.22
N VAL A 63 -3.75 12.55 4.47
CA VAL A 63 -2.42 13.16 4.28
C VAL A 63 -1.49 12.08 3.71
N GLN A 64 -1.27 12.13 2.40
CA GLN A 64 -0.42 11.18 1.69
C GLN A 64 0.95 11.80 1.47
N GLY A 65 1.91 11.44 2.34
CA GLY A 65 3.28 11.90 2.25
C GLY A 65 3.96 11.90 3.62
N ALA A 66 5.29 11.83 3.63
CA ALA A 66 6.05 12.11 4.84
C ALA A 66 5.86 13.58 5.22
N TYR A 67 5.85 13.88 6.51
CA TYR A 67 5.83 15.24 7.04
C TYR A 67 6.60 15.25 8.37
N ASP A 68 7.24 16.37 8.67
CA ASP A 68 8.02 16.59 9.89
C ASP A 68 7.51 17.79 10.71
N TYR A 69 6.47 18.46 10.20
CA TYR A 69 5.89 19.62 10.85
C TYR A 69 4.38 19.72 10.60
N ILE A 70 3.66 20.18 11.63
CA ILE A 70 2.22 20.42 11.62
C ILE A 70 1.94 21.79 12.22
N SER A 71 1.27 22.68 11.47
CA SER A 71 0.73 23.94 11.99
C SER A 71 -0.78 23.89 12.10
N MET A 72 -1.32 24.44 13.18
CA MET A 72 -2.74 24.43 13.53
C MET A 72 -3.29 25.86 13.57
N SER A 73 -4.49 26.05 13.02
CA SER A 73 -5.21 27.33 13.02
C SER A 73 -6.53 27.15 13.75
N TYR A 74 -6.87 28.11 14.60
CA TYR A 74 -8.08 28.07 15.42
C TYR A 74 -9.00 29.25 15.10
N THR A 75 -10.30 29.02 15.17
CA THR A 75 -11.34 30.05 15.04
C THR A 75 -12.39 29.79 16.10
N ASP A 76 -12.72 30.81 16.88
CA ASP A 76 -13.71 30.74 17.96
C ASP A 76 -13.49 29.55 18.93
N GLY A 77 -12.22 29.24 19.21
CA GLY A 77 -11.80 28.15 20.10
C GLY A 77 -11.75 26.76 19.45
N ASN A 78 -12.23 26.61 18.21
CA ASN A 78 -12.19 25.35 17.46
C ASN A 78 -10.99 25.29 16.52
N LEU A 79 -10.39 24.11 16.35
CA LEU A 79 -9.37 23.86 15.34
C LEU A 79 -10.03 23.85 13.95
N THR A 80 -9.69 24.80 13.08
CA THR A 80 -10.33 24.95 11.76
C THR A 80 -9.41 24.64 10.60
N GLY A 81 -8.09 24.67 10.82
CA GLY A 81 -7.10 24.37 9.79
C GLY A 81 -5.91 23.60 10.33
N VAL A 82 -5.44 22.60 9.58
CA VAL A 82 -4.20 21.87 9.86
C VAL A 82 -3.37 21.84 8.58
N VAL A 83 -2.13 22.32 8.62
CA VAL A 83 -1.21 22.28 7.49
C VAL A 83 -0.03 21.38 7.83
N TYR A 84 0.18 20.35 7.01
CA TYR A 84 1.29 19.41 7.11
C TYR A 84 2.42 19.87 6.18
N LYS A 85 3.66 19.83 6.66
CA LYS A 85 4.83 20.26 5.88
C LYS A 85 6.00 19.27 5.98
N THR A 86 6.88 19.35 4.98
CA THR A 86 8.22 18.72 4.99
C THR A 86 9.30 19.78 4.98
N GLY A 87 10.37 19.61 5.74
CA GLY A 87 11.42 20.61 5.89
C GLY A 87 11.12 21.65 6.97
N GLY A 88 10.30 21.29 7.97
CA GLY A 88 9.99 22.15 9.11
C GLY A 88 8.95 23.25 8.83
N SER A 89 8.91 24.27 9.69
CA SER A 89 7.86 25.31 9.69
C SER A 89 7.81 26.15 8.40
N GLY A 90 8.96 26.42 7.79
CA GLY A 90 9.11 27.10 6.50
C GLY A 90 9.10 26.17 5.28
N GLY A 91 8.88 24.87 5.52
CA GLY A 91 8.97 23.83 4.51
C GLY A 91 7.81 23.79 3.51
N THR A 92 7.83 22.79 2.62
CA THR A 92 6.82 22.57 1.58
C THR A 92 5.55 21.99 2.19
N THR A 93 4.39 22.57 1.87
CA THR A 93 3.09 22.02 2.25
C THR A 93 2.84 20.68 1.55
N VAL A 94 2.58 19.65 2.35
CA VAL A 94 2.19 18.31 1.93
C VAL A 94 0.68 18.21 1.77
N ALA A 95 -0.07 18.79 2.71
CA ALA A 95 -1.53 18.83 2.70
C ALA A 95 -2.06 19.93 3.61
N THR A 96 -3.22 20.48 3.29
CA THR A 96 -4.02 21.29 4.19
C THR A 96 -5.33 20.59 4.47
N LEU A 97 -5.69 20.47 5.75
CA LEU A 97 -7.00 20.00 6.17
C LEU A 97 -7.82 21.19 6.64
N THR A 98 -9.03 21.30 6.13
CA THR A 98 -10.05 22.26 6.58
C THR A 98 -11.12 21.51 7.35
N LEU A 99 -11.39 21.93 8.59
CA LEU A 99 -12.35 21.32 9.49
C LEU A 99 -13.57 22.22 9.60
N ALA A 100 -14.75 21.71 9.23
CA ALA A 100 -16.00 22.45 9.33
C ALA A 100 -16.88 21.89 10.46
N TYR A 101 -17.54 22.79 11.18
CA TYR A 101 -18.34 22.46 12.35
C TYR A 101 -19.78 22.94 12.19
N THR A 102 -20.70 22.29 12.90
CA THR A 102 -22.10 22.70 13.04
C THR A 102 -22.54 22.40 14.46
N ASP A 103 -23.09 23.41 15.14
CA ASP A 103 -23.53 23.33 16.54
C ASP A 103 -22.44 22.76 17.49
N GLY A 104 -21.19 23.16 17.25
CA GLY A 104 -20.02 22.69 18.03
C GLY A 104 -19.50 21.30 17.66
N ASN A 105 -20.14 20.58 16.74
CA ASN A 105 -19.71 19.26 16.29
C ASN A 105 -18.95 19.34 14.97
N LEU A 106 -17.86 18.57 14.83
CA LEU A 106 -17.16 18.45 13.54
C LEU A 106 -18.06 17.73 12.55
N THR A 107 -18.38 18.38 11.43
CA THR A 107 -19.28 17.83 10.40
C THR A 107 -18.55 17.46 9.12
N SER A 108 -17.41 18.09 8.82
CA SER A 108 -16.58 17.66 7.70
C SER A 108 -15.11 17.96 7.92
N LEU A 109 -14.28 17.17 7.24
CA LEU A 109 -12.85 17.39 7.13
C LEU A 109 -12.48 17.19 5.66
N THR A 110 -11.98 18.26 5.03
CA THR A 110 -11.62 18.27 3.61
C THR A 110 -10.13 18.53 3.44
N ARG A 111 -9.49 17.75 2.57
CA ARG A 111 -8.09 17.94 2.18
C ARG A 111 -8.01 18.82 0.94
N THR A 112 -7.12 19.81 0.96
CA THR A 112 -6.71 20.65 -0.17
C THR A 112 -5.20 20.68 -0.29
#